data_AF-A0AAN0JZP1-F1
#
_entry.id   AF-A0AAN0JZP1-F1
#
_cell.length_a   1.000
_cell.length_b   1.000
_cell.length_c   1.000
_cell.angle_alpha   90.00
_cell.angle_beta   90.00
_cell.angle_gamma   90.00
#
_symmetry.space_group_name_H-M   'P 1'
#
loop_
_entity.id
_entity.type
_entity.pdbx_description
1 polymer ?
#
loop_
_entity_poly.entity_id
_entity_poly.type
_entity_poly.pdbx_seq_one_letter_code
_entity_poly.pdbx_strand_id
1 'polypeptide(L)'
;MICLFLQSNNSITEVFQFILKFPDISAIKNDSYLLKVEESLRSALLKISISDVLCKPCLQELSDHTQSDSPPFTILVHTEKSKAANLTHQQEEEGFPWIQVNPHEYDHTSIFQPSTRNPMKLTPIKSISNEMLQMEVQLATKEKE
;
A
#
# COMPACT_ATOMS: atom_id res chain seq x y z
N MET A 1 -1.93 4.62 7.19
CA MET A 1 -1.59 3.43 6.38
C MET A 1 -1.93 3.72 4.93
N ILE A 2 -1.05 3.38 4.00
CA ILE A 2 -1.28 3.52 2.55
C ILE A 2 -1.39 2.12 1.96
N CYS A 3 -2.38 1.89 1.11
CA CYS A 3 -2.59 0.61 0.43
C CYS A 3 -2.57 0.83 -1.08
N LEU A 4 -1.70 0.12 -1.79
CA LEU A 4 -1.67 0.06 -3.25
C LEU A 4 -2.34 -1.24 -3.69
N PHE A 5 -3.50 -1.11 -4.31
CA PHE A 5 -4.30 -2.22 -4.82
C PHE A 5 -3.98 -2.45 -6.28
N LEU A 6 -3.55 -3.66 -6.62
CA LEU A 6 -3.42 -4.11 -8.01
C LEU A 6 -4.68 -4.87 -8.40
N GLN A 7 -5.23 -4.53 -9.56
CA GLN A 7 -6.49 -5.10 -10.05
C GLN A 7 -6.26 -5.86 -11.35
N SER A 8 -6.94 -7.01 -11.47
CA SER A 8 -7.08 -7.76 -12.71
C SER A 8 -8.53 -8.21 -12.85
N ASN A 9 -9.10 -8.07 -14.06
CA ASN A 9 -10.48 -8.44 -14.37
C ASN A 9 -11.50 -7.90 -13.36
N ASN A 10 -11.39 -6.60 -13.01
CA ASN A 10 -12.22 -5.90 -12.01
C ASN A 10 -12.17 -6.51 -10.60
N SER A 11 -11.13 -7.28 -10.27
CA SER A 11 -10.93 -7.86 -8.95
C SER A 11 -9.55 -7.51 -8.41
N ILE A 12 -9.44 -7.27 -7.10
CA ILE A 12 -8.12 -7.09 -6.46
C ILE A 12 -7.38 -8.40 -6.47
N THR A 13 -6.14 -8.40 -6.94
CA THR A 13 -5.25 -9.56 -6.90
C THR A 13 -4.25 -9.45 -5.76
N GLU A 14 -3.69 -8.25 -5.57
CA GLU A 14 -2.58 -7.99 -4.66
C GLU A 14 -2.73 -6.62 -4.00
N VAL A 15 -2.30 -6.50 -2.75
CA VAL A 15 -2.27 -5.23 -2.01
C VAL A 15 -0.96 -5.04 -1.29
N PHE A 16 -0.21 -4.00 -1.66
CA PHE A 16 0.92 -3.55 -0.86
C PHE A 16 0.42 -2.61 0.23
N GLN A 17 0.67 -2.97 1.48
CA GLN A 17 0.31 -2.18 2.66
C GLN A 17 1.56 -1.53 3.24
N PHE A 18 1.52 -0.21 3.35
CA PHE A 18 2.55 0.62 3.99
C PHE A 18 1.95 1.19 5.28
N ILE A 19 2.31 0.57 6.40
CA ILE A 19 1.90 1.00 7.72
C ILE A 19 2.97 1.97 8.21
N LEU A 20 2.62 3.25 8.35
CA LEU A 20 3.54 4.34 8.66
C LEU A 20 3.17 4.95 10.01
N LYS A 21 4.17 5.17 10.86
CA LYS A 21 4.09 5.99 12.08
C LYS A 21 5.31 6.90 12.14
N PHE A 22 5.09 8.14 12.55
CA PHE A 22 6.13 9.15 12.70
C PHE A 22 6.21 9.57 14.18
N PRO A 23 6.87 8.76 15.04
CA PRO A 23 6.83 8.97 16.48
C PRO A 23 7.48 10.27 16.92
N ASP A 24 8.61 10.68 16.32
CA ASP A 24 9.24 11.95 16.63
C ASP A 24 10.02 12.53 15.44
N ILE A 25 9.41 13.48 14.73
CA ILE A 25 10.06 14.20 13.62
C ILE A 25 11.16 15.13 14.13
N SER A 26 11.12 15.53 15.41
CA SER A 26 12.19 16.34 16.02
C SER A 26 13.45 15.52 16.33
N ALA A 27 13.40 14.19 16.20
CA ALA A 27 14.55 13.30 16.37
C ALA A 27 15.59 13.37 15.23
N ILE A 28 15.44 14.30 14.28
CA ILE A 28 16.45 14.55 13.24
C ILE A 28 17.69 15.14 13.92
N LYS A 29 18.67 14.27 14.17
CA LYS A 29 19.91 14.63 14.89
C LYS A 29 20.92 15.36 14.00
N ASN A 30 21.10 14.90 12.76
CA ASN A 30 22.06 15.41 11.78
C ASN A 30 21.86 14.76 10.39
N ASP A 31 22.61 15.22 9.39
CA ASP A 31 22.59 14.67 8.02
C ASP A 31 22.96 13.19 7.96
N SER A 32 23.90 12.73 8.80
CA SER A 32 24.27 11.31 8.86
C SER A 32 23.12 10.42 9.35
N TYR A 33 22.22 10.94 10.18
CA TYR A 33 21.01 10.25 10.59
C TYR A 33 20.03 10.12 9.42
N LEU A 34 19.83 11.19 8.64
CA LEU A 34 18.99 11.14 7.44
C LEU A 34 19.50 10.13 6.41
N LEU A 35 20.82 10.03 6.24
CA LEU A 35 21.43 9.02 5.39
C LEU A 35 21.08 7.58 5.85
N LYS A 36 21.07 7.31 7.15
CA LYS A 36 20.67 5.99 7.68
C LYS A 36 19.18 5.68 7.45
N VAL A 37 18.33 6.70 7.54
CA VAL A 37 16.91 6.57 7.20
C VAL A 37 16.76 6.25 5.71
N GLU A 38 17.50 6.95 4.84
CA GLU A 38 17.53 6.71 3.40
C GLU A 38 18.03 5.30 3.06
N GLU A 39 19.11 4.83 3.68
CA GLU A 39 19.61 3.46 3.53
C GLU A 39 18.55 2.42 3.92
N SER A 40 17.82 2.67 5.01
CA SER A 40 16.74 1.81 5.47
C SER A 40 15.60 1.75 4.44
N LEU A 41 15.18 2.90 3.91
CA LEU A 41 14.17 3.02 2.85
C LEU A 41 14.62 2.33 1.56
N ARG A 42 15.88 2.51 1.16
CA ARG A 42 16.46 1.81 0.01
C ARG A 42 16.39 0.29 0.18
N SER A 43 16.63 -0.22 1.38
CA SER A 43 16.46 -1.67 1.63
C SER A 43 15.01 -2.15 1.52
N ALA A 44 14.02 -1.29 1.79
CA ALA A 44 12.62 -1.60 1.58
C ALA A 44 12.30 -1.68 0.07
N LEU A 45 12.80 -0.73 -0.72
CA LEU A 45 12.65 -0.75 -2.18
C LEU A 45 13.27 -2.02 -2.79
N LEU A 46 14.45 -2.43 -2.33
CA LEU A 46 15.09 -3.67 -2.78
C LEU A 46 14.29 -4.93 -2.41
N LYS A 47 13.57 -4.93 -1.28
CA LYS A 47 12.68 -6.03 -0.91
C LYS A 47 11.40 -6.06 -1.74
N ILE A 48 10.87 -4.89 -2.10
CA ILE A 48 9.72 -4.76 -3.02
C ILE A 48 10.11 -5.21 -4.43
N SER A 49 11.30 -4.88 -4.92
CA SER A 49 11.72 -5.26 -6.28
C SER A 49 11.87 -6.76 -6.51
N ILE A 50 11.94 -7.56 -5.43
CA ILE A 50 12.01 -9.02 -5.49
C ILE A 50 10.79 -9.69 -4.85
N SER A 51 9.72 -8.93 -4.59
CA SER A 51 8.54 -9.46 -3.90
C SER A 51 7.76 -10.47 -4.75
N ASP A 52 7.92 -10.41 -6.06
CA ASP A 52 7.40 -11.37 -7.04
C ASP A 52 7.98 -12.78 -6.82
N VAL A 53 9.25 -12.90 -6.41
CA VAL A 53 9.84 -14.18 -6.03
C VAL A 53 9.30 -14.68 -4.68
N LEU A 54 8.99 -13.75 -3.77
CA LEU A 54 8.52 -14.07 -2.41
C LEU A 54 7.04 -14.48 -2.40
N CYS A 55 6.24 -13.92 -3.29
CA CYS A 55 4.81 -14.17 -3.40
C CYS A 55 4.54 -14.57 -4.85
N LYS A 56 4.28 -15.86 -5.09
CA LYS A 56 3.93 -16.39 -6.43
C LYS A 56 2.91 -15.44 -7.09
N PRO A 57 3.29 -14.63 -8.09
CA PRO A 57 2.44 -13.55 -8.56
C PRO A 57 1.21 -14.16 -9.22
N CYS A 58 0.03 -13.62 -8.94
CA CYS A 58 -1.17 -14.00 -9.69
C CYS A 58 -1.12 -13.45 -11.14
N LEU A 59 -0.20 -12.52 -11.40
CA LEU A 59 -0.02 -11.81 -12.67
C LEU A 59 0.48 -12.70 -13.83
N GLN A 60 0.78 -13.99 -13.61
CA GLN A 60 1.07 -14.92 -14.71
C GLN A 60 -0.12 -15.12 -15.65
N GLU A 61 -1.35 -14.80 -15.24
CA GLU A 61 -2.54 -14.86 -16.12
C GLU A 61 -2.68 -13.64 -17.06
N LEU A 62 -1.80 -12.65 -16.96
CA LEU A 62 -1.75 -11.52 -17.91
C LEU A 62 -0.81 -11.79 -19.09
N SER A 63 -0.16 -12.96 -19.16
CA SER A 63 0.70 -13.31 -20.29
C SER A 63 -0.06 -13.75 -21.54
N ASP A 64 -1.40 -13.75 -21.53
CA ASP A 64 -2.21 -13.97 -22.73
C ASP A 64 -2.24 -12.71 -23.60
N HIS A 65 -1.07 -12.42 -24.20
CA HIS A 65 -0.68 -11.61 -25.37
C HIS A 65 -1.69 -10.69 -26.11
N THR A 66 -2.70 -10.11 -25.45
CA THR A 66 -3.71 -9.26 -26.12
C THR A 66 -4.07 -7.96 -25.39
N GLN A 67 -3.62 -7.74 -24.16
CA GLN A 67 -3.76 -6.44 -23.49
C GLN A 67 -2.40 -5.80 -23.24
N SER A 68 -2.15 -4.72 -23.98
CA SER A 68 -0.96 -3.86 -23.89
C SER A 68 -0.94 -3.00 -22.62
N ASP A 69 -1.93 -3.11 -21.75
CA ASP A 69 -2.13 -2.19 -20.64
C ASP A 69 -1.71 -2.84 -19.33
N SER A 70 -0.86 -2.13 -18.58
CA SER A 70 -0.50 -2.52 -17.21
C SER A 70 -1.77 -2.65 -16.37
N PRO A 71 -1.87 -3.63 -15.44
CA PRO A 71 -3.04 -3.78 -14.60
C PRO A 71 -3.33 -2.47 -13.87
N PRO A 72 -4.60 -2.00 -13.85
CA PRO A 72 -4.94 -0.77 -13.16
C PRO A 72 -4.64 -0.90 -11.67
N PHE A 73 -4.24 0.21 -11.06
CA PHE A 73 -4.01 0.29 -9.63
C PHE A 73 -4.80 1.42 -8.99
N THR A 74 -5.13 1.25 -7.72
CA THR A 74 -5.76 2.29 -6.89
C THR A 74 -4.97 2.45 -5.60
N ILE A 75 -4.83 3.69 -5.13
CA ILE A 75 -4.20 4.00 -3.84
C ILE A 75 -5.28 4.40 -2.84
N LEU A 76 -5.30 3.73 -1.69
CA LEU A 76 -6.15 4.08 -0.55
C LEU A 76 -5.29 4.60 0.60
N VAL A 77 -5.71 5.70 1.21
CA VAL A 77 -5.02 6.31 2.34
C VAL A 77 -5.91 6.27 3.57
N HIS A 78 -5.48 5.54 4.60
CA HIS A 78 -6.11 5.51 5.91
C HIS A 78 -5.44 6.53 6.83
N THR A 79 -6.22 7.52 7.26
CA THR A 79 -5.82 8.57 8.20
C THR A 79 -6.26 8.22 9.63
N GLU A 80 -5.45 8.57 10.64
CA GLU A 80 -5.77 8.26 12.05
C GLU A 80 -7.03 8.98 12.56
N LYS A 81 -7.28 10.20 12.05
CA LYS A 81 -8.49 10.99 12.31
C LYS A 81 -9.24 11.18 11.00
N SER A 82 -10.57 11.28 11.06
CA SER A 82 -11.37 11.58 9.88
C SER A 82 -10.97 12.97 9.35
N LYS A 83 -10.37 13.01 8.16
CA LYS A 83 -9.98 14.23 7.45
C LYS A 83 -10.97 14.63 6.34
N ALA A 84 -12.12 13.95 6.26
CA ALA A 84 -13.15 14.16 5.25
C ALA A 84 -13.52 15.65 5.05
N ALA A 85 -13.65 16.40 6.13
CA ALA A 85 -14.03 17.82 6.10
C ALA A 85 -12.93 18.77 5.58
N ASN A 86 -11.66 18.36 5.58
CA ASN A 86 -10.54 19.20 5.16
C ASN A 86 -10.07 18.92 3.73
N LEU A 87 -10.56 17.84 3.11
CA LEU A 87 -10.21 17.46 1.74
C LEU A 87 -10.89 18.35 0.70
N THR A 88 -12.11 18.81 0.97
CA THR A 88 -12.94 19.52 -0.01
C THR A 88 -12.41 20.90 -0.39
N HIS A 89 -11.74 21.61 0.52
CA HIS A 89 -11.40 23.03 0.31
C HIS A 89 -10.04 23.25 -0.38
N GLN A 90 -9.14 22.25 -0.36
CA GLN A 90 -7.80 22.34 -0.93
C GLN A 90 -7.69 21.67 -2.32
N GLN A 91 -8.68 20.87 -2.70
CA GLN A 91 -8.63 20.03 -3.91
C GLN A 91 -9.17 20.69 -5.18
N GLU A 92 -10.04 21.69 -5.05
CA GLU A 92 -10.57 22.40 -6.21
C GLU A 92 -9.48 23.15 -7.00
N GLU A 93 -8.35 23.50 -6.35
CA GLU A 93 -7.22 24.18 -7.01
C GLU A 93 -6.22 23.23 -7.70
N GLU A 94 -6.17 21.94 -7.34
CA GLU A 94 -5.09 21.02 -7.78
C GLU A 94 -5.47 20.10 -8.96
N GLY A 95 -6.73 20.11 -9.43
CA GLY A 95 -7.16 19.33 -10.59
C GLY A 95 -7.18 17.80 -10.41
N PHE A 96 -6.91 17.31 -9.20
CA PHE A 96 -6.94 15.89 -8.84
C PHE A 96 -7.66 15.69 -7.48
N PRO A 97 -8.99 15.55 -7.47
CA PRO A 97 -9.75 15.46 -6.22
C PRO A 97 -9.58 14.10 -5.55
N TRP A 98 -9.45 14.08 -4.23
CA TRP A 98 -9.53 12.84 -3.46
C TRP A 98 -10.96 12.63 -2.98
N ILE A 99 -11.46 11.42 -3.18
CA ILE A 99 -12.79 11.03 -2.72
C ILE A 99 -12.70 10.28 -1.40
N GLN A 100 -13.66 10.53 -0.51
CA GLN A 100 -13.86 9.67 0.64
C GLN A 100 -14.49 8.36 0.17
N VAL A 101 -13.83 7.25 0.48
CA VAL A 101 -14.34 5.92 0.12
C VAL A 101 -15.46 5.52 1.09
N ASN A 102 -16.61 5.12 0.55
CA ASN A 102 -17.66 4.47 1.30
C ASN A 102 -17.23 3.03 1.63
N PRO A 103 -17.10 2.63 2.92
CA PRO A 103 -16.71 1.28 3.31
C PRO A 103 -17.66 0.18 2.79
N HIS A 104 -18.89 0.54 2.42
CA HIS A 104 -19.89 -0.39 1.89
C HIS A 104 -19.82 -0.56 0.37
N GLU A 105 -19.27 0.40 -0.37
CA GLU A 105 -19.12 0.33 -1.84
C GLU A 105 -17.79 -0.28 -2.24
N TYR A 106 -16.76 -0.11 -1.41
CA TYR A 106 -15.51 -0.83 -1.55
C TYR A 106 -15.53 -2.08 -0.67
N ASP A 107 -16.11 -3.17 -1.18
CA ASP A 107 -15.94 -4.56 -0.67
C ASP A 107 -14.48 -5.06 -0.78
N HIS A 108 -13.55 -4.13 -0.93
CA HIS A 108 -12.11 -4.25 -1.03
C HIS A 108 -11.42 -3.89 0.30
N THR A 109 -12.12 -3.16 1.19
CA THR A 109 -11.73 -3.02 2.60
C THR A 109 -12.04 -4.29 3.41
N SER A 110 -12.73 -5.25 2.80
CA SER A 110 -13.06 -6.55 3.37
C SER A 110 -11.80 -7.40 3.66
N ILE A 111 -10.63 -7.06 3.10
CA ILE A 111 -9.31 -7.58 3.51
C ILE A 111 -9.06 -7.33 5.01
N PHE A 112 -9.65 -6.28 5.58
CA PHE A 112 -9.59 -5.92 6.99
C PHE A 112 -10.79 -6.43 7.81
N GLN A 113 -11.75 -7.12 7.19
CA GLN A 113 -12.88 -7.75 7.88
C GLN A 113 -12.73 -9.28 7.89
N PRO A 114 -13.01 -9.96 9.02
CA PRO A 114 -12.88 -11.42 9.14
C PRO A 114 -13.82 -12.24 8.24
N SER A 115 -14.71 -11.60 7.46
CA SER A 115 -15.90 -12.21 6.88
C SER A 115 -15.83 -12.50 5.37
N THR A 116 -14.73 -12.18 4.68
CA THR A 116 -14.60 -12.56 3.27
C THR A 116 -14.40 -14.07 3.14
N ARG A 117 -15.16 -14.71 2.24
CA ARG A 117 -15.07 -16.16 1.99
C ARG A 117 -13.67 -16.65 1.59
N ASN A 118 -12.78 -15.76 1.11
CA ASN A 118 -11.37 -16.06 0.80
C ASN A 118 -10.45 -14.98 1.39
N PRO A 119 -9.86 -15.18 2.59
CA PRO A 119 -8.96 -14.20 3.19
C PRO A 119 -7.66 -14.09 2.37
N MET A 120 -7.16 -12.87 2.19
CA MET A 120 -5.85 -12.67 1.56
C MET A 120 -4.73 -13.11 2.50
N LYS A 121 -3.73 -13.80 1.96
CA LYS A 121 -2.50 -14.15 2.67
C LYS A 121 -1.61 -12.94 2.80
N LEU A 122 -1.26 -12.58 4.04
CA LEU A 122 -0.33 -11.50 4.36
C LEU A 122 1.12 -12.02 4.43
N THR A 123 1.99 -11.45 3.61
CA THR A 123 3.44 -11.72 3.60
C THR A 123 4.19 -10.46 4.04
N PRO A 124 4.97 -10.50 5.14
CA PRO A 124 5.79 -9.35 5.54
C PRO A 124 6.96 -9.17 4.56
N ILE A 125 7.16 -7.95 4.07
CA ILE A 125 8.21 -7.60 3.11
C ILE A 125 9.39 -6.93 3.82
N LYS A 126 9.11 -5.90 4.62
CA LYS A 126 10.13 -5.15 5.35
C LYS A 126 9.55 -4.46 6.58
N SER A 127 10.32 -4.42 7.66
CA SER A 127 10.09 -3.52 8.80
C SER A 127 11.28 -2.57 8.95
N ILE A 128 10.98 -1.29 9.18
CA ILE A 128 11.92 -0.23 9.53
C ILE A 128 11.46 0.32 10.88
N SER A 129 12.38 0.41 11.82
CA SER A 129 12.13 1.03 13.12
C SER A 129 13.28 1.96 13.46
N ASN A 130 13.03 3.26 13.39
CA ASN A 130 13.91 4.30 13.87
C ASN A 130 13.10 5.38 14.60
N GLU A 131 13.81 6.31 15.26
CA GLU A 131 13.19 7.35 16.09
C GLU A 131 12.27 8.30 15.31
N MET A 132 12.51 8.50 14.00
CA MET A 132 11.69 9.38 13.15
C MET A 132 10.56 8.63 12.45
N LEU A 133 10.80 7.37 12.07
CA LEU A 133 9.94 6.56 11.21
C LEU A 133 9.88 5.12 11.72
N GLN A 134 8.67 4.67 11.97
CA GLN A 134 8.34 3.25 12.04
C GLN A 134 7.50 2.91 10.81
N MET A 135 7.99 1.96 10.01
CA MET A 135 7.33 1.54 8.78
C MET A 135 7.29 0.02 8.67
N GLU A 136 6.13 -0.53 8.36
CA GLU A 136 5.98 -1.92 7.94
C GLU A 136 5.43 -1.97 6.52
N VAL A 137 6.05 -2.80 5.69
CA VAL A 137 5.61 -3.11 4.34
C VAL A 137 5.15 -4.56 4.33
N GLN A 138 3.91 -4.78 3.93
CA GLN A 138 3.29 -6.09 3.84
C GLN A 138 2.66 -6.25 2.46
N LEU A 139 2.63 -7.48 1.94
CA LEU A 139 1.97 -7.81 0.68
C LEU A 139 0.83 -8.78 0.98
N ALA A 140 -0.40 -8.37 0.69
CA ALA A 140 -1.58 -9.22 0.75
C ALA A 140 -1.82 -9.83 -0.65
N THR A 141 -1.96 -11.14 -0.75
CA THR A 141 -2.24 -11.85 -2.01
C THR A 141 -3.44 -12.75 -1.85
N LYS A 142 -4.26 -12.90 -2.89
CA LYS A 142 -5.28 -13.96 -2.92
C LYS A 142 -4.61 -15.32 -3.02
N GLU A 143 -5.02 -16.28 -2.19
CA GLU A 143 -4.64 -17.68 -2.40
C GLU A 143 -5.34 -18.20 -3.65
N LYS A 144 -4.61 -18.93 -4.52
CA LYS A 144 -5.25 -19.67 -5.63
C LYS A 144 -5.95 -20.89 -5.03
N GLU A 145 -7.25 -21.04 -5.29
CA GLU A 145 -8.00 -22.28 -5.06
C GLU A 145 -7.45 -23.44 -5.92
#